data_AF-A0A3E0NKS4-F1
#
_entry.id   AF-A0A3E0NKS4-F1
#
_cell.length_a   1.000
_cell.length_b   1.000
_cell.length_c   1.000
_cell.angle_alpha   90.00
_cell.angle_beta   90.00
_cell.angle_gamma   90.00
#
_symmetry.space_group_name_H-M   'P 1'
#
loop_
_entity.id
_entity.type
_entity.pdbx_description
1 polymer ?
#
loop_
_entity_poly.entity_id
_entity_poly.type
_entity_poly.pdbx_seq_one_letter_code
_entity_poly.pdbx_strand_id
1 'polypeptide(L)'
;MAEQLAPSGVDLALGGGSTPFAEVVPGTPPGAVPGQTPGQTPGQTPGSGSYDDGTSSGQQNGGGAGAAGDEAEPGDASAASGIASDDPGSSDGSTPSGAAGDEPAATTVLDLARAAGYRVVTDAEELAAATELPLLGLFGASTLPVEWIGEGGRSARLIEIGEDGEPTIPEPFACVDNPAFGSRPTLEAMTRKAIQLLAAATSASTGSTSAAAGPASSGAAASATSASGSATSGSASSGSDALPTPGFFLMVESASIDKQAHAANPCGQIGELQALDQAVQVALEFQQRHPDTLILVTSDHGHAGQIVPYPSLFESLGRAQGLPQHPAGKFARLSTPEGGEMAVTYGTNERFIEEHTGPAVPLYAAGPGAELVRPLMDQSEVFEVMKAAMGLE
;
A
#
# COMPACT_ATOMS: atom_id res chain seq x y z
N MET A 1 -1.48 13.83 -1.36
CA MET A 1 -1.66 15.08 -0.59
C MET A 1 -2.70 14.85 0.52
N ALA A 2 -2.35 14.02 1.51
CA ALA A 2 -3.15 13.78 2.73
C ALA A 2 -2.36 14.27 3.95
N GLU A 3 -1.67 15.42 3.83
CA GLU A 3 -0.58 15.81 4.75
C GLU A 3 -0.96 16.93 5.73
N GLN A 4 -2.24 17.27 5.86
CA GLN A 4 -2.67 18.23 6.86
C GLN A 4 -3.94 17.72 7.53
N LEU A 5 -3.79 17.13 8.73
CA LEU A 5 -4.63 17.28 9.95
C LEU A 5 -4.29 16.18 11.01
N ALA A 6 -3.92 16.61 12.23
CA ALA A 6 -3.86 15.92 13.56
C ALA A 6 -3.14 14.55 13.79
N PRO A 7 -2.55 14.32 14.99
CA PRO A 7 -1.64 13.20 15.29
C PRO A 7 -2.30 11.86 15.72
N SER A 8 -3.58 11.62 15.41
CA SER A 8 -4.28 10.39 15.82
C SER A 8 -4.30 9.36 14.69
N GLY A 9 -3.22 8.60 14.55
CA GLY A 9 -3.07 7.65 13.45
C GLY A 9 -2.19 6.44 13.76
N VAL A 10 -2.28 5.46 12.87
CA VAL A 10 -1.36 4.33 12.75
C VAL A 10 -0.59 4.53 11.46
N ASP A 11 0.74 4.61 11.55
CA ASP A 11 1.62 4.55 10.38
C ASP A 11 2.50 3.30 10.52
N LEU A 12 2.23 2.30 9.69
CA LEU A 12 3.01 1.06 9.66
C LEU A 12 3.78 1.06 8.35
N ALA A 13 5.01 1.61 8.32
CA ALA A 13 5.76 1.70 7.08
C ALA A 13 5.98 0.31 6.45
N LEU A 14 5.20 0.01 5.43
CA LEU A 14 5.36 -1.13 4.55
C LEU A 14 6.36 -0.66 3.50
N GLY A 15 7.65 -0.94 3.74
CA GLY A 15 8.72 -0.24 3.03
C GLY A 15 8.54 -0.19 1.51
N GLY A 16 8.39 1.02 0.98
CA GLY A 16 8.30 1.32 -0.45
C GLY A 16 7.37 2.49 -0.72
N GLY A 17 7.91 3.71 -0.74
CA GLY A 17 7.29 4.91 -1.34
C GLY A 17 6.04 5.52 -0.68
N SER A 18 5.19 4.72 -0.04
CA SER A 18 3.93 5.15 0.54
C SER A 18 3.78 4.54 1.93
N THR A 19 3.94 5.36 2.96
CA THR A 19 3.50 5.00 4.32
C THR A 19 1.99 4.75 4.29
N PRO A 20 1.47 3.59 4.76
CA PRO A 20 0.03 3.46 4.95
C PRO A 20 -0.39 4.46 6.01
N PHE A 21 -1.15 5.45 5.57
CA PHE A 21 -1.69 6.49 6.42
C PHE A 21 -3.06 6.05 6.92
N ALA A 22 -3.23 5.97 8.24
CA ALA A 22 -4.52 5.80 8.87
C ALA A 22 -4.84 7.01 9.75
N GLU A 23 -5.96 7.67 9.47
CA GLU A 23 -6.45 8.83 10.20
C GLU A 23 -7.74 8.48 10.94
N VAL A 24 -7.81 8.83 12.23
CA VAL A 24 -9.08 8.90 12.96
C VAL A 24 -9.70 10.25 12.65
N VAL A 25 -10.84 10.28 11.95
CA VAL A 25 -11.56 11.52 11.61
C VAL A 25 -12.51 11.89 12.75
N PRO A 26 -12.27 12.97 13.53
CA PRO A 26 -13.24 13.46 14.51
C PRO A 26 -14.21 14.42 13.82
N GLY A 27 -15.52 14.24 14.04
CA GLY A 27 -16.58 15.08 13.46
C GLY A 27 -16.63 16.52 13.99
N THR A 28 -15.59 17.33 13.77
CA THR A 28 -15.58 18.76 14.08
C THR A 28 -15.32 19.55 12.79
N PRO A 29 -16.16 20.55 12.43
CA PRO A 29 -15.96 21.31 11.21
C PRO A 29 -14.64 22.10 11.27
N PRO A 30 -13.82 22.10 10.21
CA PRO A 30 -12.54 22.79 10.20
C PRO A 30 -12.72 24.32 10.23
N GLY A 31 -12.14 24.95 11.25
CA GLY A 31 -11.93 26.39 11.26
C GLY A 31 -10.82 26.77 10.29
N ALA A 32 -11.11 27.68 9.36
CA ALA A 32 -10.17 28.13 8.34
C ALA A 32 -8.93 28.81 8.95
N VAL A 33 -7.74 28.37 8.55
CA VAL A 33 -6.50 29.14 8.67
C VAL A 33 -5.99 29.45 7.24
N PRO A 34 -5.74 30.72 6.87
CA PRO A 34 -5.33 31.05 5.52
C PRO A 34 -3.81 30.91 5.32
N GLY A 35 -3.43 30.26 4.21
CA GLY A 35 -2.22 30.58 3.46
C GLY A 35 -1.06 29.61 3.59
N GLN A 36 -1.02 28.57 2.73
CA GLN A 36 0.22 27.97 2.23
C GLN A 36 0.05 27.61 0.76
N THR A 37 0.99 28.06 -0.07
CA THR A 37 1.09 27.74 -1.50
C THR A 37 1.78 26.38 -1.71
N PRO A 38 1.38 25.54 -2.68
CA PRO A 38 1.99 24.23 -2.92
C PRO A 38 3.40 24.35 -3.52
N GLY A 39 4.37 23.57 -3.02
CA GLY A 39 5.62 23.29 -3.75
C GLY A 39 6.95 23.45 -3.01
N GLN A 40 7.01 23.45 -1.67
CA GLN A 40 8.28 23.35 -0.95
C GLN A 40 8.22 22.30 0.16
N THR A 41 8.89 21.18 -0.06
CA THR A 41 9.27 20.21 0.99
C THR A 41 10.48 20.76 1.77
N PRO A 42 10.45 20.78 3.12
CA PRO A 42 11.63 21.11 3.91
C PRO A 42 12.67 19.98 3.81
N GLY A 43 13.91 20.28 3.42
CA GLY A 43 15.04 19.35 3.57
C GLY A 43 16.05 19.26 2.44
N GLN A 44 15.85 19.89 1.28
CA GLN A 44 16.86 19.90 0.23
C GLN A 44 17.80 21.11 0.35
N THR A 45 19.05 20.88 0.73
CA THR A 45 20.15 21.82 0.48
C THR A 45 20.56 21.77 -1.00
N PRO A 46 20.56 22.89 -1.75
CA PRO A 46 21.04 22.89 -3.14
C PRO A 46 22.57 22.80 -3.20
N GLY A 47 23.08 21.74 -3.82
CA GLY A 47 24.49 21.66 -4.20
C GLY A 47 24.80 22.65 -5.31
N SER A 48 25.81 23.50 -5.09
CA SER A 48 26.31 24.46 -6.07
C SER A 48 27.02 23.76 -7.23
N GLY A 49 26.39 23.75 -8.41
CA GLY A 49 27.02 23.46 -9.69
C GLY A 49 26.58 24.52 -10.71
N SER A 50 27.53 25.31 -11.21
CA SER A 50 27.29 26.30 -12.26
C SER A 50 27.36 25.68 -13.67
N TYR A 51 26.96 26.49 -14.66
CA TYR A 51 26.92 26.32 -16.12
C TYR A 51 25.60 25.82 -16.69
N ASP A 52 25.07 26.34 -17.80
CA ASP A 52 25.08 27.67 -18.43
C ASP A 52 23.91 27.69 -19.43
N ASP A 53 23.50 28.88 -19.83
CA ASP A 53 22.37 29.25 -20.71
C ASP A 53 22.40 28.61 -22.12
N GLY A 54 21.23 28.30 -22.68
CA GLY A 54 21.07 28.36 -24.14
C GLY A 54 19.94 27.57 -24.81
N THR A 55 18.79 28.22 -24.95
CA THR A 55 17.82 28.14 -26.07
C THR A 55 16.59 27.19 -26.05
N SER A 56 15.45 27.88 -26.06
CA SER A 56 14.04 27.59 -26.35
C SER A 56 13.68 26.35 -27.18
N SER A 57 12.61 25.63 -26.82
CA SER A 57 11.25 25.99 -27.26
C SER A 57 10.16 25.77 -26.20
N GLY A 58 9.32 26.80 -26.00
CA GLY A 58 8.09 26.73 -25.18
C GLY A 58 7.11 25.65 -25.65
N GLN A 59 6.46 24.95 -24.73
CA GLN A 59 5.30 25.39 -23.93
C GLN A 59 3.99 25.10 -24.65
N GLN A 60 3.31 24.02 -24.23
CA GLN A 60 1.88 24.08 -23.93
C GLN A 60 1.54 23.09 -22.81
N ASN A 61 1.03 23.68 -21.73
CA ASN A 61 0.63 23.06 -20.48
C ASN A 61 -0.74 22.37 -20.61
N GLY A 62 -0.83 21.20 -19.99
CA GLY A 62 -2.02 20.60 -19.38
C GLY A 62 -1.48 19.39 -18.61
N GLY A 63 -1.50 19.28 -17.29
CA GLY A 63 -2.41 19.84 -16.30
C GLY A 63 -3.00 18.64 -15.56
N GLY A 64 -2.35 18.19 -14.48
CA GLY A 64 -2.82 17.10 -13.62
C GLY A 64 -1.67 16.29 -13.01
N ALA A 65 -1.37 16.55 -11.75
CA ALA A 65 -0.37 15.89 -10.91
C ALA A 65 -0.58 14.37 -10.85
N GLY A 66 0.42 13.51 -10.72
CA GLY A 66 1.86 13.63 -10.59
C GLY A 66 2.33 12.19 -10.50
N ALA A 67 3.19 11.79 -11.45
CA ALA A 67 3.71 10.45 -11.55
C ALA A 67 4.43 10.04 -10.26
N ALA A 68 4.12 8.86 -9.73
CA ALA A 68 5.08 8.14 -8.90
C ALA A 68 6.31 7.89 -9.78
N GLY A 69 7.46 8.31 -9.27
CA GLY A 69 8.70 8.46 -10.02
C GLY A 69 9.23 7.15 -10.58
N ASP A 70 9.85 7.29 -11.74
CA ASP A 70 10.80 6.39 -12.37
C ASP A 70 11.88 5.96 -11.36
N GLU A 71 11.81 4.76 -10.79
CA GLU A 71 12.89 4.15 -10.00
C GLU A 71 13.56 3.02 -10.78
N ALA A 72 14.34 3.40 -11.79
CA ALA A 72 15.27 2.51 -12.45
C ALA A 72 16.68 2.61 -11.83
N GLU A 73 17.10 1.49 -11.22
CA GLU A 73 18.45 0.88 -11.15
C GLU A 73 18.96 0.55 -9.73
N PRO A 74 19.49 -0.67 -9.51
CA PRO A 74 20.12 -1.08 -8.27
C PRO A 74 21.58 -0.59 -8.28
N GLY A 75 21.82 0.57 -7.68
CA GLY A 75 23.16 1.08 -7.45
C GLY A 75 23.15 2.02 -6.26
N ASP A 76 23.65 1.54 -5.12
CA ASP A 76 23.99 2.29 -3.90
C ASP A 76 23.24 3.61 -3.68
N ALA A 77 21.94 3.53 -3.38
CA ALA A 77 21.19 4.66 -2.82
C ALA A 77 21.37 4.69 -1.29
N SER A 78 22.55 5.14 -0.85
CA SER A 78 22.73 5.60 0.53
C SER A 78 22.08 6.98 0.70
N ALA A 79 20.79 7.05 1.07
CA ALA A 79 20.19 8.22 1.73
C ALA A 79 18.73 7.98 2.20
N ALA A 80 18.56 7.05 3.14
CA ALA A 80 17.58 7.15 4.23
C ALA A 80 17.93 6.11 5.32
N SER A 81 19.21 6.05 5.70
CA SER A 81 19.65 5.22 6.83
C SER A 81 19.75 6.10 8.07
N GLY A 82 18.74 5.98 8.93
CA GLY A 82 18.75 6.50 10.31
C GLY A 82 18.90 5.38 11.35
N ILE A 83 19.44 4.22 10.97
CA ILE A 83 19.80 3.16 11.90
C ILE A 83 21.32 3.06 11.87
N ALA A 84 21.99 3.93 12.63
CA ALA A 84 23.38 3.70 12.99
C ALA A 84 23.40 2.55 14.01
N SER A 85 23.75 1.36 13.53
CA SER A 85 24.13 0.23 14.37
C SER A 85 25.53 0.47 14.92
N ASP A 86 25.64 0.77 16.22
CA ASP A 86 26.89 0.71 16.97
C ASP A 86 27.28 -0.76 17.20
N ASP A 87 28.36 -1.23 16.55
CA ASP A 87 29.09 -2.45 16.92
C ASP A 87 30.56 -2.09 17.20
N PRO A 88 31.10 -2.36 18.42
CA PRO A 88 32.47 -1.99 18.77
C PRO A 88 33.44 -3.14 18.48
N GLY A 89 34.12 -3.10 17.33
CA GLY A 89 35.11 -4.16 17.07
C GLY A 89 35.90 -4.08 15.77
N SER A 90 36.68 -3.02 15.54
CA SER A 90 37.94 -3.18 14.78
C SER A 90 38.86 -1.97 14.98
N SER A 91 39.95 -2.20 15.69
CA SER A 91 41.12 -1.32 15.71
C SER A 91 41.82 -1.39 14.37
N ASP A 92 42.01 -0.26 13.68
CA ASP A 92 43.28 0.04 13.00
C ASP A 92 43.41 1.54 12.74
N GLY A 93 44.56 2.06 13.16
CA GLY A 93 44.80 3.48 13.30
C GLY A 93 45.25 4.17 12.02
N SER A 94 44.76 5.39 11.82
CA SER A 94 45.54 6.53 11.32
C SER A 94 44.71 7.80 11.42
N THR A 95 45.02 8.64 12.41
CA THR A 95 44.48 10.01 12.51
C THR A 95 45.14 10.94 11.50
N PRO A 96 44.37 11.89 10.94
CA PRO A 96 44.81 13.26 10.94
C PRO A 96 43.83 14.16 11.71
N SER A 97 44.42 14.91 12.61
CA SER A 97 43.83 15.97 13.42
C SER A 97 43.21 17.07 12.54
N GLY A 98 41.89 17.18 12.59
CA GLY A 98 41.15 18.39 12.23
C GLY A 98 40.01 18.53 13.24
N ALA A 99 40.03 19.57 14.06
CA ALA A 99 38.97 19.88 15.00
C ALA A 99 37.69 20.22 14.22
N ALA A 100 36.81 19.23 14.07
CA ALA A 100 35.43 19.47 13.69
C ALA A 100 34.75 20.14 14.89
N GLY A 101 34.17 21.32 14.66
CA GLY A 101 33.34 21.98 15.63
C GLY A 101 32.19 21.06 16.04
N ASP A 102 31.81 21.18 17.30
CA ASP A 102 30.70 20.50 17.95
C ASP A 102 29.39 21.06 17.37
N GLU A 103 29.06 20.72 16.13
CA GLU A 103 27.75 20.99 15.54
C GLU A 103 26.73 20.07 16.23
N PRO A 104 25.65 20.62 16.83
CA PRO A 104 24.64 19.79 17.46
C PRO A 104 24.06 18.82 16.43
N ALA A 105 23.97 17.54 16.79
CA ALA A 105 23.43 16.49 15.94
C ALA A 105 22.06 16.95 15.36
N ALA A 106 21.93 16.88 14.04
CA ALA A 106 20.71 17.28 13.37
C ALA A 106 19.54 16.40 13.83
N THR A 107 18.41 17.02 14.20
CA THR A 107 17.19 16.31 14.60
C THR A 107 16.69 15.43 13.46
N THR A 108 16.54 14.14 13.71
CA THR A 108 16.03 13.20 12.70
C THR A 108 14.50 13.21 12.65
N VAL A 109 13.92 12.70 11.57
CA VAL A 109 12.46 12.50 11.46
C VAL A 109 11.95 11.56 12.58
N LEU A 110 12.75 10.56 12.96
CA LEU A 110 12.40 9.66 14.05
C LEU A 110 12.36 10.37 15.41
N ASP A 111 13.26 11.34 15.62
CA ASP A 111 13.24 12.18 16.82
C ASP A 111 12.00 13.09 16.83
N LEU A 112 11.61 13.63 15.67
CA LEU A 112 10.38 14.42 15.54
C LEU A 112 9.14 13.57 15.82
N ALA A 113 9.07 12.32 15.34
CA ALA A 113 7.96 11.41 15.60
C ALA A 113 7.85 11.10 17.10
N ARG A 114 8.97 10.77 17.75
CA ARG A 114 9.01 10.55 19.21
C ARG A 114 8.60 11.79 19.98
N ALA A 115 9.08 12.97 19.59
CA ALA A 115 8.71 14.24 20.21
C ALA A 115 7.21 14.56 20.02
N ALA A 116 6.59 14.10 18.93
CA ALA A 116 5.16 14.20 18.68
C ALA A 116 4.32 13.13 19.43
N GLY A 117 4.96 12.25 20.20
CA GLY A 117 4.29 11.25 21.04
C GLY A 117 4.07 9.88 20.36
N TYR A 118 4.67 9.63 19.19
CA TYR A 118 4.58 8.31 18.55
C TYR A 118 5.33 7.26 19.36
N ARG A 119 4.63 6.16 19.64
CA ARG A 119 5.29 4.91 20.06
C ARG A 119 5.91 4.26 18.82
N VAL A 120 7.22 4.08 18.84
CA VAL A 120 7.94 3.39 17.76
C VAL A 120 8.02 1.90 18.10
N VAL A 121 7.65 1.05 17.14
CA VAL A 121 7.80 -0.42 17.22
C VAL A 121 8.58 -0.91 16.01
N THR A 122 9.46 -1.89 16.22
CA THR A 122 10.44 -2.32 15.22
C THR A 122 10.42 -3.82 14.93
N ASP A 123 9.63 -4.59 15.68
CA ASP A 123 9.44 -6.01 15.46
C ASP A 123 7.99 -6.46 15.71
N ALA A 124 7.72 -7.74 15.42
CA ALA A 124 6.39 -8.32 15.56
C ALA A 124 5.91 -8.41 17.01
N GLU A 125 6.82 -8.58 17.98
CA GLU A 125 6.47 -8.68 19.41
C GLU A 125 6.06 -7.30 19.95
N GLU A 126 6.83 -6.28 19.63
CA GLU A 126 6.54 -4.89 19.97
C GLU A 126 5.22 -4.42 19.33
N LEU A 127 4.98 -4.77 18.06
CA LEU A 127 3.71 -4.51 17.38
C LEU A 127 2.55 -5.23 18.09
N ALA A 128 2.71 -6.52 18.42
CA ALA A 128 1.69 -7.29 19.11
C ALA A 128 1.36 -6.71 20.50
N ALA A 129 2.36 -6.20 21.21
CA ALA A 129 2.24 -5.58 22.52
C ALA A 129 1.70 -4.13 22.48
N ALA A 130 1.62 -3.50 21.32
CA ALA A 130 1.09 -2.15 21.19
C ALA A 130 -0.42 -2.10 21.49
N THR A 131 -0.81 -1.13 22.33
CA THR A 131 -2.19 -0.93 22.81
C THR A 131 -2.69 0.51 22.65
N GLU A 132 -1.84 1.44 22.23
CA GLU A 132 -2.13 2.88 22.22
C GLU A 132 -1.68 3.53 20.91
N LEU A 133 -2.31 4.66 20.59
CA LEU A 133 -1.98 5.54 19.48
C LEU A 133 -1.41 6.87 20.00
N PRO A 134 -0.57 7.58 19.23
CA PRO A 134 -0.11 7.23 17.88
C PRO A 134 1.01 6.19 17.85
N LEU A 135 1.02 5.34 16.81
CA LEU A 135 1.96 4.24 16.63
C LEU A 135 2.71 4.39 15.30
N LEU A 136 4.03 4.24 15.33
CA LEU A 136 4.91 4.18 14.15
C LEU A 136 5.62 2.82 14.09
N GLY A 137 5.30 2.00 13.10
CA GLY A 137 5.94 0.71 12.86
C GLY A 137 7.05 0.79 11.81
N LEU A 138 8.27 0.35 12.16
CA LEU A 138 9.46 0.35 11.28
C LEU A 138 10.14 -1.04 11.31
N PHE A 139 9.68 -1.97 10.48
CA PHE A 139 10.07 -3.39 10.57
C PHE A 139 11.22 -3.82 9.64
N GLY A 140 11.79 -2.85 8.92
CA GLY A 140 12.91 -3.05 8.01
C GLY A 140 13.69 -1.76 7.81
N ALA A 141 14.97 -1.88 7.45
CA ALA A 141 15.79 -0.72 7.06
C ALA A 141 15.35 -0.15 5.69
N SER A 142 14.58 -0.91 4.92
CA SER A 142 14.02 -0.56 3.61
C SER A 142 12.74 -1.40 3.42
N THR A 143 12.39 -1.75 2.18
CA THR A 143 11.32 -2.70 1.84
C THR A 143 11.46 -4.00 2.64
N LEU A 144 10.34 -4.43 3.22
CA LEU A 144 10.30 -5.73 3.90
C LEU A 144 10.61 -6.83 2.89
N PRO A 145 11.40 -7.84 3.25
CA PRO A 145 11.55 -9.02 2.41
C PRO A 145 10.17 -9.58 2.07
N VAL A 146 10.02 -10.16 0.89
CA VAL A 146 8.77 -10.86 0.50
C VAL A 146 8.58 -12.13 1.32
N GLU A 147 7.33 -12.57 1.50
CA GLU A 147 7.06 -13.80 2.26
C GLU A 147 7.50 -15.07 1.50
N TRP A 148 7.44 -15.06 0.16
CA TRP A 148 7.76 -16.22 -0.69
C TRP A 148 8.87 -15.97 -1.70
N ILE A 149 9.64 -17.02 -2.00
CA ILE A 149 10.64 -17.07 -3.07
C ILE A 149 10.45 -18.34 -3.92
N GLY A 150 11.02 -18.36 -5.12
CA GLY A 150 11.10 -19.61 -5.89
C GLY A 150 12.09 -20.58 -5.24
N GLU A 151 11.79 -21.88 -5.28
CA GLU A 151 12.69 -22.93 -4.83
C GLU A 151 14.10 -22.74 -5.42
N GLY A 152 15.12 -22.70 -4.57
CA GLY A 152 16.50 -22.43 -4.98
C GLY A 152 16.75 -20.99 -5.48
N GLY A 153 15.89 -20.04 -5.13
CA GLY A 153 15.98 -18.64 -5.59
C GLY A 153 15.60 -18.45 -7.06
N ARG A 154 14.87 -19.41 -7.64
CA ARG A 154 14.52 -19.39 -9.07
C ARG A 154 13.49 -18.29 -9.37
N SER A 155 13.66 -17.68 -10.55
CA SER A 155 12.81 -16.61 -11.08
C SER A 155 12.55 -16.85 -12.57
N ALA A 156 11.70 -16.03 -13.19
CA ALA A 156 11.58 -16.03 -14.65
C ALA A 156 12.89 -15.55 -15.29
N ARG A 157 13.26 -16.15 -16.41
CA ARG A 157 14.49 -15.84 -17.14
C ARG A 157 14.28 -15.89 -18.64
N LEU A 158 15.12 -15.20 -19.39
CA LEU A 158 15.11 -15.31 -20.84
C LEU A 158 15.35 -16.77 -21.24
N ILE A 159 14.63 -17.21 -22.27
CA ILE A 159 14.84 -18.53 -22.87
C ILE A 159 16.10 -18.47 -23.71
N GLU A 160 17.08 -19.31 -23.36
CA GLU A 160 18.32 -19.43 -24.12
C GLU A 160 18.10 -20.31 -25.35
N ILE A 161 18.55 -19.84 -26.51
CA ILE A 161 18.50 -20.61 -27.76
C ILE A 161 19.87 -21.24 -28.00
N GLY A 162 19.91 -22.57 -28.10
CA GLY A 162 21.12 -23.32 -28.37
C GLY A 162 21.68 -23.07 -29.78
N GLU A 163 22.91 -23.52 -30.03
CA GLU A 163 23.53 -23.44 -31.37
C GLU A 163 22.77 -24.26 -32.43
N ASP A 164 22.02 -25.26 -31.99
CA ASP A 164 21.10 -26.08 -32.80
C ASP A 164 19.76 -25.38 -33.09
N GLY A 165 19.55 -24.18 -32.53
CA GLY A 165 18.30 -23.43 -32.63
C GLY A 165 17.23 -23.88 -31.65
N GLU A 166 17.49 -24.84 -30.76
CA GLU A 166 16.50 -25.34 -29.82
C GLU A 166 16.45 -24.49 -28.53
N PRO A 167 15.25 -24.15 -28.04
CA PRO A 167 15.10 -23.37 -26.81
C PRO A 167 15.34 -24.23 -25.56
N THR A 168 16.13 -23.71 -24.62
CA THR A 168 16.30 -24.30 -23.28
C THR A 168 15.15 -23.88 -22.38
N ILE A 169 14.18 -24.78 -22.23
CA ILE A 169 12.98 -24.51 -21.45
C ILE A 169 13.29 -24.64 -19.95
N PRO A 170 12.91 -23.64 -19.12
CA PRO A 170 12.98 -23.77 -17.67
C PRO A 170 12.12 -24.91 -17.14
N GLU A 171 12.69 -25.75 -16.28
CA GLU A 171 11.92 -26.74 -15.52
C GLU A 171 10.91 -26.04 -14.59
N PRO A 172 9.78 -26.67 -14.24
CA PRO A 172 8.91 -26.16 -13.19
C PRO A 172 9.63 -26.01 -11.85
N PHE A 173 9.15 -25.11 -11.00
CA PHE A 173 9.56 -25.00 -9.59
C PHE A 173 8.40 -24.60 -8.69
N ALA A 174 8.50 -24.91 -7.41
CA ALA A 174 7.52 -24.48 -6.40
C ALA A 174 7.92 -23.13 -5.79
N CYS A 175 6.92 -22.40 -5.28
CA CYS A 175 7.15 -21.29 -4.37
C CYS A 175 7.31 -21.83 -2.94
N VAL A 176 8.24 -21.27 -2.19
CA VAL A 176 8.59 -21.68 -0.82
C VAL A 176 8.71 -20.46 0.07
N ASP A 177 8.55 -20.66 1.38
CA ASP A 177 8.74 -19.60 2.37
C ASP A 177 10.14 -18.99 2.26
N ASN A 178 10.22 -17.67 2.38
CA ASN A 178 11.45 -16.92 2.35
C ASN A 178 12.06 -16.85 3.77
N PRO A 179 13.22 -17.50 4.03
CA PRO A 179 13.85 -17.43 5.34
C PRO A 179 14.28 -16.01 5.72
N ALA A 180 14.51 -15.12 4.74
CA ALA A 180 14.88 -13.73 4.99
C ALA A 180 13.73 -12.91 5.58
N PHE A 181 12.47 -13.31 5.36
CA PHE A 181 11.30 -12.69 6.00
C PHE A 181 11.42 -12.77 7.53
N GLY A 182 11.83 -13.94 8.03
CA GLY A 182 12.12 -14.17 9.43
C GLY A 182 10.89 -13.99 10.31
N SER A 183 11.05 -13.26 11.42
CA SER A 183 10.01 -13.02 12.43
C SER A 183 9.34 -11.65 12.30
N ARG A 184 9.39 -11.04 11.12
CA ARG A 184 8.75 -9.74 10.87
C ARG A 184 7.22 -9.89 10.87
N PRO A 185 6.47 -8.84 11.20
CA PRO A 185 5.02 -8.92 11.13
C PRO A 185 4.57 -9.03 9.67
N THR A 186 3.62 -9.93 9.41
CA THR A 186 2.97 -10.08 8.10
C THR A 186 2.03 -8.90 7.81
N LEU A 187 1.66 -8.72 6.55
CA LEU A 187 0.67 -7.72 6.16
C LEU A 187 -0.68 -7.96 6.88
N GLU A 188 -1.05 -9.23 7.07
CA GLU A 188 -2.20 -9.63 7.87
C GLU A 188 -2.08 -9.13 9.33
N ALA A 189 -0.94 -9.39 9.99
CA ALA A 189 -0.73 -9.02 11.38
C ALA A 189 -0.74 -7.49 11.59
N MET A 190 -0.12 -6.75 10.68
CA MET A 190 -0.12 -5.29 10.65
C MET A 190 -1.54 -4.74 10.47
N THR A 191 -2.29 -5.26 9.50
CA THR A 191 -3.69 -4.88 9.25
C THR A 191 -4.56 -5.16 10.47
N ARG A 192 -4.42 -6.34 11.08
CA ARG A 192 -5.17 -6.74 12.26
C ARG A 192 -4.89 -5.82 13.45
N LYS A 193 -3.62 -5.45 13.68
CA LYS A 193 -3.26 -4.53 14.75
C LYS A 193 -3.76 -3.11 14.48
N ALA A 194 -3.65 -2.61 13.25
CA ALA A 194 -4.15 -1.29 12.86
C ALA A 194 -5.66 -1.19 13.12
N ILE A 195 -6.45 -2.14 12.61
CA ILE A 195 -7.91 -2.19 12.83
C ILE A 195 -8.24 -2.25 14.33
N GLN A 196 -7.54 -3.08 15.11
CA GLN A 196 -7.76 -3.19 16.56
C GLN A 196 -7.59 -1.84 17.27
N LEU A 197 -6.49 -1.13 17.01
CA LEU A 197 -6.18 0.14 17.67
C LEU A 197 -7.12 1.26 17.23
N LEU A 198 -7.39 1.37 15.93
CA LEU A 198 -8.28 2.40 15.37
C LEU A 198 -9.71 2.21 15.87
N ALA A 199 -10.25 0.99 15.82
CA ALA A 199 -11.61 0.70 16.29
C ALA A 199 -11.76 0.94 17.81
N ALA A 200 -10.72 0.64 18.60
CA ALA A 200 -10.71 0.94 20.03
C ALA A 200 -10.72 2.45 20.30
N ALA A 201 -9.92 3.23 19.56
CA ALA A 201 -9.89 4.68 19.67
C ALA A 201 -11.23 5.32 19.30
N THR A 202 -11.89 4.83 18.24
CA THR A 202 -13.25 5.25 17.84
C THR A 202 -14.30 4.93 18.90
N SER A 203 -14.19 3.78 19.56
CA SER A 203 -15.11 3.41 20.64
C SER A 203 -14.91 4.25 21.90
N ALA A 204 -13.67 4.62 22.21
CA ALA A 204 -13.36 5.48 23.35
C ALA A 204 -13.89 6.92 23.16
N SER A 205 -13.82 7.45 21.94
CA SER A 205 -14.31 8.81 21.64
C SER A 205 -15.84 8.92 21.69
N THR A 206 -16.56 7.86 21.31
CA THR A 206 -18.04 7.79 21.40
C THR A 206 -18.54 7.53 22.83
N GLY A 207 -17.79 6.79 23.65
CA GLY A 207 -18.15 6.54 25.06
C GLY A 207 -18.08 7.79 25.95
N SER A 208 -17.16 8.72 25.66
CA SER A 208 -16.97 9.94 26.46
C SER A 208 -18.10 10.97 26.32
N THR A 209 -18.95 10.89 25.28
CA THR A 209 -20.04 11.85 25.04
C THR A 209 -21.39 11.41 25.62
N SER A 210 -21.53 10.17 26.08
CA SER A 210 -22.81 9.65 26.62
C SER A 210 -23.00 9.80 28.15
N ALA A 211 -21.99 10.28 28.88
CA ALA A 211 -22.02 10.37 30.35
C ALA A 211 -22.81 11.57 30.93
N ALA A 212 -23.62 12.26 30.12
CA ALA A 212 -24.43 13.40 30.55
C ALA A 212 -25.93 13.22 30.22
N ALA A 213 -26.55 12.14 30.67
CA ALA A 213 -28.00 12.05 30.80
C ALA A 213 -28.37 11.16 32.00
N GLY A 214 -28.66 11.80 33.13
CA GLY A 214 -29.21 11.14 34.32
C GLY A 214 -30.63 10.60 34.09
N PRO A 215 -31.10 9.67 34.94
CA PRO A 215 -32.31 8.90 34.69
C PRO A 215 -33.57 9.66 35.15
N ALA A 216 -34.62 9.62 34.34
CA ALA A 216 -35.98 9.79 34.81
C ALA A 216 -36.92 8.92 33.98
N SER A 217 -37.24 7.74 34.52
CA SER A 217 -38.35 6.91 34.06
C SER A 217 -39.46 6.93 35.11
N SER A 218 -40.62 7.42 34.72
CA SER A 218 -41.91 6.99 35.29
C SER A 218 -42.90 6.93 34.14
N GLY A 219 -43.19 5.71 33.70
CA GLY A 219 -44.17 5.43 32.67
C GLY A 219 -45.60 5.47 33.21
N ALA A 220 -46.52 5.91 32.37
CA ALA A 220 -47.93 5.56 32.45
C ALA A 220 -48.49 5.43 31.02
N ALA A 221 -49.22 4.34 30.80
CA ALA A 221 -49.73 3.85 29.54
C ALA A 221 -51.03 4.55 29.09
N ALA A 222 -51.35 4.50 27.77
CA ALA A 222 -52.55 3.84 27.24
C ALA A 222 -52.88 4.20 25.76
N SER A 223 -53.16 3.14 25.00
CA SER A 223 -54.30 2.93 24.08
C SER A 223 -54.50 3.77 22.79
N ALA A 224 -54.24 3.07 21.68
CA ALA A 224 -54.91 3.01 20.36
C ALA A 224 -56.19 3.81 20.08
N THR A 225 -56.27 4.37 18.85
CA THR A 225 -57.42 4.27 17.91
C THR A 225 -57.00 4.61 16.45
N SER A 226 -57.77 4.05 15.52
CA SER A 226 -57.64 3.96 14.05
C SER A 226 -57.90 5.24 13.22
N ALA A 227 -57.34 5.32 12.00
CA ALA A 227 -58.08 5.27 10.71
C ALA A 227 -57.38 6.01 9.53
N SER A 228 -57.36 5.33 8.38
CA SER A 228 -57.41 5.74 6.96
C SER A 228 -57.28 7.22 6.56
N GLY A 229 -56.44 7.51 5.55
CA GLY A 229 -56.45 8.74 4.77
C GLY A 229 -55.32 8.85 3.74
N SER A 230 -55.64 9.29 2.52
CA SER A 230 -54.84 9.26 1.29
C SER A 230 -54.05 10.55 1.01
N ALA A 231 -52.98 10.40 0.23
CA ALA A 231 -52.32 11.35 -0.69
C ALA A 231 -51.42 12.50 -0.16
N THR A 232 -50.16 12.40 -0.62
CA THR A 232 -49.25 13.46 -1.10
C THR A 232 -48.92 14.65 -0.18
N SER A 233 -47.70 14.62 0.35
CA SER A 233 -46.76 15.75 0.25
C SER A 233 -45.33 15.23 0.40
N GLY A 234 -44.45 15.64 -0.51
CA GLY A 234 -43.02 15.47 -0.33
C GLY A 234 -42.61 16.28 0.90
N SER A 235 -42.17 15.58 1.94
CA SER A 235 -41.37 16.18 2.99
C SER A 235 -39.93 15.87 2.66
N ALA A 236 -39.22 16.89 2.20
CA ALA A 236 -37.77 16.94 2.32
C ALA A 236 -37.44 16.57 3.77
N SER A 237 -36.78 15.43 3.97
CA SER A 237 -36.10 15.17 5.23
C SER A 237 -34.93 16.15 5.28
N SER A 238 -35.21 17.28 5.91
CA SER A 238 -34.23 18.17 6.52
C SER A 238 -33.03 17.38 7.01
N GLY A 239 -31.85 17.78 6.55
CA GLY A 239 -30.56 17.24 6.98
C GLY A 239 -30.55 17.09 8.49
N SER A 240 -30.32 15.87 8.94
CA SER A 240 -29.87 15.66 10.30
C SER A 240 -28.47 16.24 10.38
N ASP A 241 -28.32 17.34 11.12
CA ASP A 241 -27.07 17.83 11.71
C ASP A 241 -26.51 16.80 12.73
N ALA A 242 -26.53 15.52 12.37
CA ALA A 242 -25.79 14.49 13.07
C ALA A 242 -24.36 14.63 12.59
N LEU A 243 -23.46 15.08 13.50
CA LEU A 243 -22.04 14.99 13.25
C LEU A 243 -21.70 13.56 12.78
N PRO A 244 -20.78 13.39 11.81
CA PRO A 244 -20.40 12.08 11.34
C PRO A 244 -20.11 11.17 12.53
N THR A 245 -20.64 9.95 12.51
CA THR A 245 -20.31 8.97 13.54
C THR A 245 -18.80 8.81 13.53
N PRO A 246 -18.10 8.95 14.66
CA PRO A 246 -16.65 8.78 14.69
C PRO A 246 -16.29 7.45 14.03
N GLY A 247 -15.30 7.50 13.13
CA GLY A 247 -14.85 6.36 12.34
C GLY A 247 -13.35 6.44 12.12
N PHE A 248 -12.82 5.59 11.25
CA PHE A 248 -11.43 5.65 10.84
C PHE A 248 -11.30 5.36 9.34
N PHE A 249 -10.24 5.91 8.76
CA PHE A 249 -9.75 5.53 7.44
C PHE A 249 -8.48 4.69 7.61
N LEU A 250 -8.34 3.64 6.80
CA LEU A 250 -7.14 2.79 6.78
C LEU A 250 -6.81 2.43 5.33
N MET A 251 -5.58 2.75 4.91
CA MET A 251 -4.98 2.25 3.68
C MET A 251 -4.03 1.09 4.01
N VAL A 252 -4.10 0.01 3.24
CA VAL A 252 -3.21 -1.14 3.35
C VAL A 252 -2.67 -1.43 1.95
N GLU A 253 -1.36 -1.59 1.82
CA GLU A 253 -0.69 -1.77 0.54
C GLU A 253 0.23 -2.99 0.58
N SER A 254 0.18 -3.84 -0.44
CA SER A 254 1.23 -4.84 -0.68
C SER A 254 2.15 -4.34 -1.79
N ALA A 255 3.12 -3.51 -1.40
CA ALA A 255 3.98 -2.79 -2.33
C ALA A 255 4.87 -3.70 -3.18
N SER A 256 5.19 -4.90 -2.68
CA SER A 256 6.10 -5.82 -3.38
C SER A 256 5.43 -6.66 -4.46
N ILE A 257 4.10 -6.58 -4.66
CA ILE A 257 3.48 -7.14 -5.88
C ILE A 257 4.12 -6.52 -7.12
N ASP A 258 4.26 -5.20 -7.11
CA ASP A 258 4.89 -4.40 -8.15
C ASP A 258 6.40 -4.70 -8.27
N LYS A 259 7.14 -4.57 -7.16
CA LYS A 259 8.60 -4.79 -7.14
C LYS A 259 8.99 -6.17 -7.65
N GLN A 260 8.20 -7.20 -7.34
CA GLN A 260 8.47 -8.55 -7.81
C GLN A 260 8.07 -8.75 -9.27
N ALA A 261 7.10 -8.00 -9.78
CA ALA A 261 6.78 -7.98 -11.21
C ALA A 261 7.89 -7.30 -12.03
N HIS A 262 8.44 -6.18 -11.55
CA HIS A 262 9.66 -5.56 -12.09
C HIS A 262 10.82 -6.56 -12.17
N ALA A 263 11.02 -7.36 -11.12
CA ALA A 263 12.06 -8.38 -11.05
C ALA A 263 11.75 -9.68 -11.83
N ALA A 264 10.60 -9.76 -12.52
CA ALA A 264 10.09 -10.96 -13.16
C ALA A 264 10.10 -12.20 -12.23
N ASN A 265 9.77 -11.98 -10.96
CA ASN A 265 9.81 -12.98 -9.90
C ASN A 265 8.40 -13.44 -9.52
N PRO A 266 7.89 -14.51 -10.16
CA PRO A 266 6.50 -14.91 -9.99
C PRO A 266 6.19 -15.40 -8.58
N CYS A 267 7.13 -16.05 -7.89
CA CYS A 267 6.87 -16.54 -6.53
C CYS A 267 6.79 -15.41 -5.51
N GLY A 268 7.65 -14.41 -5.62
CA GLY A 268 7.50 -13.21 -4.79
C GLY A 268 6.22 -12.45 -5.12
N GLN A 269 5.92 -12.26 -6.42
CA GLN A 269 4.71 -11.54 -6.84
C GLN A 269 3.42 -12.22 -6.35
N ILE A 270 3.31 -13.54 -6.49
CA ILE A 270 2.15 -14.32 -6.05
C ILE A 270 2.09 -14.38 -4.51
N GLY A 271 3.22 -14.49 -3.83
CA GLY A 271 3.27 -14.47 -2.36
C GLY A 271 2.77 -13.16 -1.78
N GLU A 272 3.16 -12.03 -2.39
CA GLU A 272 2.68 -10.71 -1.97
C GLU A 272 1.18 -10.52 -2.27
N LEU A 273 0.68 -11.07 -3.38
CA LEU A 273 -0.76 -11.12 -3.64
C LEU A 273 -1.51 -11.95 -2.57
N GLN A 274 -0.93 -13.05 -2.10
CA GLN A 274 -1.49 -13.82 -0.98
C GLN A 274 -1.47 -13.00 0.32
N ALA A 275 -0.40 -12.27 0.62
CA ALA A 275 -0.32 -11.42 1.80
C ALA A 275 -1.42 -10.33 1.77
N LEU A 276 -1.71 -9.76 0.60
CA LEU A 276 -2.84 -8.83 0.40
C LEU A 276 -4.19 -9.53 0.61
N ASP A 277 -4.39 -10.72 0.05
CA ASP A 277 -5.62 -11.51 0.24
C ASP A 277 -5.91 -11.79 1.73
N GLN A 278 -4.87 -12.17 2.49
CA GLN A 278 -4.98 -12.37 3.94
C GLN A 278 -5.35 -11.07 4.67
N ALA A 279 -4.77 -9.92 4.29
CA ALA A 279 -5.14 -8.63 4.86
C ALA A 279 -6.60 -8.23 4.53
N VAL A 280 -7.07 -8.50 3.31
CA VAL A 280 -8.47 -8.31 2.92
C VAL A 280 -9.40 -9.20 3.76
N GLN A 281 -9.00 -10.44 4.05
CA GLN A 281 -9.75 -11.33 4.93
C GLN A 281 -9.90 -10.75 6.35
N VAL A 282 -8.87 -10.09 6.91
CA VAL A 282 -8.98 -9.36 8.18
C VAL A 282 -10.01 -8.24 8.10
N ALA A 283 -10.00 -7.46 7.02
CA ALA A 283 -10.97 -6.38 6.81
C ALA A 283 -12.40 -6.91 6.70
N LEU A 284 -12.61 -8.02 5.97
CA LEU A 284 -13.92 -8.68 5.87
C LEU A 284 -14.40 -9.23 7.22
N GLU A 285 -13.51 -9.82 8.03
CA GLU A 285 -13.82 -10.25 9.42
C GLU A 285 -14.23 -9.09 10.33
N PHE A 286 -13.65 -7.91 10.12
CA PHE A 286 -14.05 -6.69 10.81
C PHE A 286 -15.43 -6.22 10.33
N GLN A 287 -15.63 -6.11 9.02
CA GLN A 287 -16.90 -5.67 8.42
C GLN A 287 -18.10 -6.55 8.84
N GLN A 288 -17.91 -7.86 9.03
CA GLN A 288 -18.97 -8.74 9.54
C GLN A 288 -19.53 -8.31 10.91
N ARG A 289 -18.69 -7.67 11.74
CA ARG A 289 -19.07 -7.15 13.07
C ARG A 289 -19.38 -5.64 13.04
N HIS A 290 -18.94 -4.96 11.99
CA HIS A 290 -19.05 -3.52 11.77
C HIS A 290 -19.58 -3.27 10.34
N PRO A 291 -20.88 -3.54 10.08
CA PRO A 291 -21.46 -3.52 8.74
C PRO A 291 -21.53 -2.11 8.11
N ASP A 292 -21.16 -1.09 8.87
CA ASP A 292 -20.94 0.30 8.48
C ASP A 292 -19.56 0.55 7.84
N THR A 293 -18.78 -0.49 7.59
CA THR A 293 -17.45 -0.40 6.96
C THR A 293 -17.52 -0.52 5.44
N LEU A 294 -16.94 0.43 4.71
CA LEU A 294 -16.63 0.28 3.27
C LEU A 294 -15.24 -0.35 3.11
N ILE A 295 -15.14 -1.40 2.29
CA ILE A 295 -13.88 -2.00 1.85
C ILE A 295 -13.74 -1.75 0.35
N LEU A 296 -12.59 -1.21 -0.06
CA LEU A 296 -12.19 -1.05 -1.46
C LEU A 296 -10.88 -1.82 -1.68
N VAL A 297 -10.78 -2.55 -2.80
CA VAL A 297 -9.56 -3.25 -3.20
C VAL A 297 -9.30 -2.95 -4.68
N THR A 298 -8.13 -2.39 -4.99
CA THR A 298 -7.72 -2.04 -6.36
C THR A 298 -6.21 -2.14 -6.51
N SER A 299 -5.75 -2.04 -7.75
CA SER A 299 -4.36 -1.69 -8.08
C SER A 299 -4.27 -0.22 -8.47
N ASP A 300 -3.07 0.33 -8.47
CA ASP A 300 -2.75 1.64 -9.04
C ASP A 300 -2.51 1.56 -10.57
N HIS A 301 -1.89 0.49 -11.05
CA HIS A 301 -1.73 0.18 -12.48
C HIS A 301 -1.59 -1.33 -12.77
N GLY A 302 -1.51 -1.69 -14.06
CA GLY A 302 -1.19 -3.04 -14.50
C GLY A 302 0.32 -3.28 -14.58
N HIS A 303 0.73 -4.54 -14.80
CA HIS A 303 2.15 -4.89 -14.94
C HIS A 303 2.38 -6.01 -15.96
N ALA A 304 3.58 -6.58 -16.01
CA ALA A 304 4.11 -7.35 -17.13
C ALA A 304 3.75 -8.84 -17.12
N GLY A 305 3.39 -9.38 -15.96
CA GLY A 305 3.12 -10.82 -15.79
C GLY A 305 1.91 -11.28 -16.60
N GLN A 306 2.11 -12.26 -17.47
CA GLN A 306 1.06 -12.87 -18.29
C GLN A 306 1.07 -14.38 -18.10
N ILE A 307 -0.10 -14.95 -17.79
CA ILE A 307 -0.29 -16.40 -17.82
C ILE A 307 -0.43 -16.83 -19.28
N VAL A 308 0.43 -17.75 -19.71
CA VAL A 308 0.51 -18.21 -21.10
C VAL A 308 0.34 -19.73 -21.20
N PRO A 309 -0.20 -20.26 -22.31
CA PRO A 309 -0.25 -21.70 -22.51
C PRO A 309 1.16 -22.27 -22.68
N TYR A 310 1.43 -23.39 -22.02
CA TYR A 310 2.62 -24.19 -22.26
C TYR A 310 2.30 -25.70 -22.14
N PRO A 311 2.71 -26.54 -23.11
CA PRO A 311 3.36 -26.18 -24.37
C PRO A 311 2.45 -25.35 -25.29
N SER A 312 3.05 -24.69 -26.29
CA SER A 312 2.30 -23.95 -27.31
C SER A 312 1.39 -24.89 -28.12
N LEU A 313 0.19 -24.44 -28.46
CA LEU A 313 -0.71 -25.15 -29.38
C LEU A 313 -0.08 -25.39 -30.77
N PHE A 314 0.96 -24.63 -31.12
CA PHE A 314 1.69 -24.73 -32.38
C PHE A 314 3.03 -25.45 -32.25
N GLU A 315 3.35 -26.08 -31.11
CA GLU A 315 4.64 -26.73 -30.89
C GLU A 315 4.98 -27.75 -31.99
N SER A 316 4.03 -28.66 -32.31
CA SER A 316 4.24 -29.70 -33.31
C SER A 316 4.43 -29.15 -34.73
N LEU A 317 3.61 -28.15 -35.11
CA LEU A 317 3.72 -27.48 -36.40
C LEU A 317 5.02 -26.68 -36.50
N GLY A 318 5.40 -25.98 -35.44
CA GLY A 318 6.64 -25.22 -35.36
C GLY A 318 7.86 -26.11 -35.55
N ARG A 319 7.93 -27.24 -34.83
CA ARG A 319 8.99 -28.24 -35.03
C ARG A 319 9.04 -28.77 -36.47
N ALA A 320 7.88 -29.10 -37.06
CA ALA A 320 7.82 -29.59 -38.45
C ALA A 320 8.28 -28.54 -39.49
N GLN A 321 8.18 -27.25 -39.17
CA GLN A 321 8.57 -26.13 -40.04
C GLN A 321 9.94 -25.55 -39.71
N GLY A 322 10.67 -26.07 -38.71
CA GLY A 322 11.93 -25.49 -38.24
C GLY A 322 11.76 -24.11 -37.59
N LEU A 323 10.59 -23.85 -37.01
CA LEU A 323 10.22 -22.61 -36.31
C LEU A 323 9.89 -22.94 -34.86
N PRO A 324 10.89 -23.15 -33.98
CA PRO A 324 10.65 -23.51 -32.58
C PRO A 324 9.76 -22.47 -31.91
N GLN A 325 8.76 -22.94 -31.18
CA GLN A 325 7.78 -22.08 -30.51
C GLN A 325 8.14 -21.98 -29.03
N HIS A 326 8.36 -20.76 -28.55
CA HIS A 326 8.55 -20.49 -27.13
C HIS A 326 7.94 -19.13 -26.76
N PRO A 327 7.57 -18.90 -25.48
CA PRO A 327 7.10 -17.61 -25.01
C PRO A 327 8.15 -16.50 -25.25
N ALA A 328 7.67 -15.28 -25.52
CA ALA A 328 8.51 -14.10 -25.60
C ALA A 328 8.74 -13.51 -24.21
N GLY A 329 9.91 -12.93 -23.96
CA GLY A 329 10.29 -12.34 -22.67
C GLY A 329 10.92 -13.34 -21.70
N LYS A 330 11.04 -12.93 -20.44
CA LYS A 330 11.45 -13.78 -19.32
C LYS A 330 10.33 -14.75 -18.97
N PHE A 331 10.65 -16.03 -18.88
CA PHE A 331 9.69 -17.11 -18.75
C PHE A 331 9.96 -17.97 -17.50
N ALA A 332 8.89 -18.38 -16.83
CA ALA A 332 8.91 -19.33 -15.72
C ALA A 332 7.79 -20.36 -15.84
N ARG A 333 8.02 -21.55 -15.30
CA ARG A 333 7.00 -22.57 -15.05
C ARG A 333 6.93 -22.81 -13.56
N LEU A 334 5.73 -22.75 -13.02
CA LEU A 334 5.45 -22.98 -11.60
C LEU A 334 4.68 -24.28 -11.43
N SER A 335 5.07 -25.05 -10.42
CA SER A 335 4.27 -26.18 -9.92
C SER A 335 3.17 -25.64 -9.02
N THR A 336 1.91 -25.93 -9.35
CA THR A 336 0.77 -25.43 -8.57
C THR A 336 0.36 -26.44 -7.48
N PRO A 337 -0.25 -25.99 -6.36
CA PRO A 337 -0.63 -26.87 -5.25
C PRO A 337 -1.58 -28.02 -5.65
N GLU A 338 -2.41 -27.81 -6.67
CA GLU A 338 -3.33 -28.80 -7.23
C GLU A 338 -2.65 -29.84 -8.14
N GLY A 339 -1.33 -29.77 -8.30
CA GLY A 339 -0.52 -30.69 -9.12
C GLY A 339 -0.49 -30.32 -10.61
N GLY A 340 -0.92 -29.11 -10.95
CA GLY A 340 -0.83 -28.54 -12.29
C GLY A 340 0.48 -27.78 -12.51
N GLU A 341 0.62 -27.25 -13.72
CA GLU A 341 1.68 -26.31 -14.05
C GLU A 341 1.06 -24.99 -14.51
N MET A 342 1.65 -23.88 -14.06
CA MET A 342 1.32 -22.55 -14.54
C MET A 342 2.55 -21.95 -15.22
N ALA A 343 2.38 -21.51 -16.46
CA ALA A 343 3.44 -20.88 -17.21
C ALA A 343 3.20 -19.37 -17.24
N VAL A 344 4.22 -18.59 -16.87
CA VAL A 344 4.14 -17.12 -16.77
C VAL A 344 5.26 -16.51 -17.58
N THR A 345 4.95 -15.45 -18.31
CA THR A 345 5.94 -14.64 -19.01
C THR A 345 5.90 -13.18 -18.57
N TYR A 346 7.05 -12.53 -18.68
CA TYR A 346 7.27 -11.11 -18.44
C TYR A 346 8.06 -10.56 -19.63
N GLY A 347 7.45 -9.68 -20.42
CA GLY A 347 8.02 -9.28 -21.70
C GLY A 347 7.62 -7.89 -22.13
N THR A 348 7.79 -6.90 -21.26
CA THR A 348 7.60 -5.49 -21.67
C THR A 348 8.82 -4.93 -22.37
N ASN A 349 10.02 -5.42 -22.02
CA ASN A 349 11.28 -5.03 -22.64
C ASN A 349 12.32 -6.16 -22.54
N GLU A 350 13.52 -5.92 -23.09
CA GLU A 350 14.66 -6.87 -23.05
C GLU A 350 15.70 -6.52 -21.97
N ARG A 351 15.38 -5.62 -21.06
CA ARG A 351 16.27 -5.18 -19.98
C ARG A 351 16.03 -6.00 -18.71
N PHE A 352 17.04 -6.00 -17.85
CA PHE A 352 16.86 -5.51 -16.50
C PHE A 352 15.54 -5.76 -15.75
N ILE A 353 14.69 -4.73 -15.84
CA ILE A 353 13.46 -4.50 -15.09
C ILE A 353 12.29 -4.46 -16.08
N GLU A 354 11.22 -5.17 -15.76
CA GLU A 354 9.96 -5.11 -16.52
C GLU A 354 9.23 -3.79 -16.24
N GLU A 355 8.30 -3.36 -17.08
CA GLU A 355 7.62 -2.06 -16.96
C GLU A 355 6.15 -2.22 -16.57
N HIS A 356 5.58 -1.12 -16.06
CA HIS A 356 4.14 -1.00 -15.84
C HIS A 356 3.41 -1.10 -17.18
N THR A 357 2.14 -1.50 -17.12
CA THR A 357 1.27 -1.53 -18.30
C THR A 357 0.03 -0.67 -18.07
N GLY A 358 -0.61 -0.23 -19.17
CA GLY A 358 -1.80 0.63 -19.12
C GLY A 358 -3.18 -0.03 -19.26
N PRO A 359 -3.41 -1.34 -19.01
CA PRO A 359 -4.77 -1.87 -19.01
C PRO A 359 -5.56 -1.31 -17.83
N ALA A 360 -6.88 -1.26 -17.97
CA ALA A 360 -7.75 -0.98 -16.84
C ALA A 360 -7.59 -2.05 -15.76
N VAL A 361 -7.50 -1.63 -14.50
CA VAL A 361 -7.38 -2.51 -13.33
C VAL A 361 -8.73 -2.66 -12.62
N PRO A 362 -9.00 -3.82 -11.99
CA PRO A 362 -10.26 -4.01 -11.28
C PRO A 362 -10.31 -3.20 -10.00
N LEU A 363 -11.49 -2.64 -9.70
CA LEU A 363 -11.86 -2.08 -8.41
C LEU A 363 -12.99 -2.92 -7.81
N TYR A 364 -12.72 -3.55 -6.68
CA TYR A 364 -13.70 -4.31 -5.90
C TYR A 364 -14.17 -3.48 -4.72
N ALA A 365 -15.46 -3.59 -4.38
CA ALA A 365 -16.04 -2.87 -3.26
C ALA A 365 -17.05 -3.72 -2.49
N ALA A 366 -17.09 -3.56 -1.17
CA ALA A 366 -18.07 -4.20 -0.29
C ALA A 366 -18.46 -3.26 0.86
N GLY A 367 -19.74 -3.23 1.23
CA GLY A 367 -20.27 -2.38 2.30
C GLY A 367 -20.96 -1.12 1.81
N PRO A 368 -21.36 -0.20 2.72
CA PRO A 368 -22.04 1.04 2.37
C PRO A 368 -21.17 1.93 1.47
N GLY A 369 -21.72 2.42 0.37
CA GLY A 369 -20.98 3.21 -0.63
C GLY A 369 -20.43 2.37 -1.79
N ALA A 370 -20.45 1.04 -1.71
CA ALA A 370 -20.05 0.17 -2.83
C ALA A 370 -20.95 0.36 -4.06
N GLU A 371 -22.21 0.78 -3.88
CA GLU A 371 -23.13 1.13 -4.96
C GLU A 371 -22.69 2.35 -5.80
N LEU A 372 -21.72 3.14 -5.31
CA LEU A 372 -21.13 4.25 -6.05
C LEU A 372 -20.04 3.79 -7.03
N VAL A 373 -19.52 2.57 -6.87
CA VAL A 373 -18.51 2.00 -7.76
C VAL A 373 -19.15 1.53 -9.06
N ARG A 374 -18.64 2.05 -10.19
CA ARG A 374 -19.16 1.77 -11.54
C ARG A 374 -18.27 0.78 -12.28
N PRO A 375 -18.80 0.06 -13.30
CA PRO A 375 -18.00 -0.86 -14.11
C PRO A 375 -16.79 -0.21 -14.82
N LEU A 376 -16.86 1.09 -15.08
CA LEU A 376 -15.75 1.89 -15.59
C LEU A 376 -15.79 3.25 -14.90
N MET A 377 -14.67 3.62 -14.30
CA MET A 377 -14.46 4.89 -13.63
C MET A 377 -12.98 5.27 -13.66
N ASP A 378 -12.70 6.56 -13.56
CA ASP A 378 -11.34 7.07 -13.46
C ASP A 378 -10.82 6.86 -12.03
N GLN A 379 -9.51 6.68 -11.89
CA GLN A 379 -8.86 6.52 -10.59
C GLN A 379 -9.15 7.71 -9.65
N SER A 380 -9.27 8.92 -10.20
CA SER A 380 -9.62 10.12 -9.44
C SER A 380 -11.03 10.08 -8.84
N GLU A 381 -11.96 9.35 -9.45
CA GLU A 381 -13.33 9.22 -8.95
C GLU A 381 -13.41 8.30 -7.71
N VAL A 382 -12.39 7.48 -7.45
CA VAL A 382 -12.30 6.65 -6.22
C VAL A 382 -12.24 7.56 -4.98
N PHE A 383 -11.58 8.72 -5.10
CA PHE A 383 -11.57 9.73 -4.03
C PHE A 383 -12.98 10.20 -3.69
N GLU A 384 -13.81 10.47 -4.70
CA GLU A 384 -15.20 10.92 -4.49
C GLU A 384 -16.06 9.82 -3.86
N VAL A 385 -15.84 8.55 -4.22
CA VAL A 385 -16.49 7.40 -3.56
C VAL A 385 -16.13 7.34 -2.07
N MET A 386 -14.84 7.42 -1.74
CA MET A 386 -14.37 7.39 -0.35
C MET A 386 -14.93 8.57 0.46
N LYS A 387 -14.86 9.78 -0.12
CA LYS A 387 -15.37 11.01 0.47
C LYS A 387 -16.87 10.93 0.77
N ALA A 388 -17.66 10.48 -0.21
CA ALA A 388 -19.10 10.31 -0.06
C ALA A 388 -19.46 9.24 0.98
N ALA A 389 -18.77 8.10 0.98
CA ALA A 389 -19.01 7.02 1.94
C ALA A 389 -18.71 7.42 3.40
N MET A 390 -17.74 8.32 3.59
CA MET A 390 -17.40 8.87 4.91
C MET A 390 -18.28 10.07 5.33
N GLY A 391 -19.18 10.55 4.45
CA GLY A 391 -20.01 11.72 4.72
C GLY A 391 -19.22 13.03 4.82
N LEU A 392 -18.10 13.12 4.10
CA LEU A 392 -17.28 14.33 4.01
C LEU A 392 -17.73 15.13 2.78
N GLU A 393 -18.24 16.35 2.95
CA GLU A 393 -18.66 17.24 1.83
C GLU A 393 -17.58 18.25 1.43
#